data_AF-C3Y7M3-F1
#
_entry.id   AF-C3Y7M3-F1
#
_cell.length_a   1.000
_cell.length_b   1.000
_cell.length_c   1.000
_cell.angle_alpha   90.00
_cell.angle_beta   90.00
_cell.angle_gamma   90.00
#
_symmetry.space_group_name_H-M   'P 1'
#
loop_
_entity.id
_entity.type
_entity.pdbx_description
1 polymer ?
#
loop_
_entity_poly.entity_id
_entity_poly.type
_entity_poly.pdbx_seq_one_letter_code
_entity_poly.pdbx_strand_id
1 'polypeptide(L)'
;PWQLLVDDIRYSSLALSWIPPVAKLSDYQLTYSSAEQRRERRALSYVTLPGDIATYWLHGLVPATQYTISLTAVSRFGRSETIDLTATTSTDPPTELKVKTVSSSWLHVVWTPPVAAVISYDLTVTDDTSQEKIHLSISPAEMELNITELFPITKYIIRIEAVSMYGRSAEVMCFGTTGML
;
A
#
# COMPACT_ATOMS: atom_id res chain seq x y z
N PRO A 1 28.29 5.27 -0.79
CA PRO A 1 27.15 5.90 -0.10
C PRO A 1 27.24 5.66 1.41
N TRP A 2 26.56 6.49 2.19
CA TRP A 2 26.43 6.31 3.64
C TRP A 2 24.96 6.45 4.04
N GLN A 3 24.56 5.79 5.13
CA GLN A 3 23.25 5.98 5.76
C GLN A 3 22.07 5.84 4.77
N LEU A 4 21.84 4.63 4.26
CA LEU A 4 20.64 4.33 3.47
C LEU A 4 19.42 4.27 4.40
N LEU A 5 18.39 5.05 4.10
CA LEU A 5 17.17 5.20 4.89
C LEU A 5 15.93 4.94 4.05
N VAL A 6 14.81 4.67 4.74
CA VAL A 6 13.47 4.75 4.15
C VAL A 6 12.78 5.99 4.71
N ASP A 7 12.39 6.91 3.84
CA ASP A 7 11.70 8.14 4.19
C ASP A 7 10.17 7.97 4.19
N ASP A 8 9.63 7.13 3.30
CA ASP A 8 8.19 6.83 3.18
C ASP A 8 7.99 5.36 2.78
N ILE A 9 6.95 4.74 3.34
CA ILE A 9 6.56 3.35 3.12
C ILE A 9 5.16 3.30 2.53
N ARG A 10 5.06 2.73 1.32
CA ARG A 10 3.78 2.44 0.67
C ARG A 10 3.65 0.94 0.41
N TYR A 11 2.45 0.52 0.05
CA TYR A 11 2.15 -0.89 -0.18
C TYR A 11 2.92 -1.46 -1.38
N SER A 12 3.28 -0.64 -2.36
CA SER A 12 3.99 -1.09 -3.57
C SER A 12 5.27 -0.30 -3.86
N SER A 13 5.67 0.59 -2.95
CA SER A 13 6.88 1.40 -3.13
C SER A 13 7.49 1.89 -1.83
N LEU A 14 8.77 2.22 -1.88
CA LEU A 14 9.54 2.78 -0.78
C LEU A 14 10.29 4.02 -1.27
N ALA A 15 10.22 5.13 -0.52
CA ALA A 15 11.07 6.28 -0.75
C ALA A 15 12.39 6.07 0.00
N LEU A 16 13.49 6.08 -0.73
CA LEU A 16 14.83 5.86 -0.20
C LEU A 16 15.62 7.16 -0.25
N SER A 17 16.46 7.38 0.76
CA SER A 17 17.48 8.42 0.76
C SER A 17 18.82 7.89 1.28
N TRP A 18 19.90 8.55 0.88
CA TRP A 18 21.24 8.26 1.37
C TRP A 18 22.12 9.50 1.33
N ILE A 19 23.24 9.44 2.04
CA ILE A 19 24.29 10.48 1.98
C ILE A 19 25.25 10.13 0.84
N PRO A 20 25.40 11.00 -0.19
CA PRO A 20 26.36 10.80 -1.26
C PRO A 20 27.81 10.86 -0.75
N PRO A 21 28.72 10.07 -1.31
CA PRO A 21 30.15 10.24 -1.05
C PRO A 21 30.67 11.54 -1.72
N VAL A 22 31.81 12.03 -1.24
CA VAL A 22 32.48 13.23 -1.81
C VAL A 22 33.01 12.97 -3.22
N ALA A 23 33.33 11.72 -3.56
CA ALA A 23 33.87 11.35 -4.86
C ALA A 23 32.82 11.50 -5.98
N LYS A 24 33.24 11.95 -7.16
CA LYS A 24 32.39 11.97 -8.36
C LYS A 24 32.05 10.54 -8.78
N LEU A 25 30.76 10.22 -8.76
CA LEU A 25 30.24 8.91 -9.12
C LEU A 25 29.86 8.83 -10.60
N SER A 26 29.93 7.62 -11.14
CA SER A 26 29.30 7.26 -12.41
C SER A 26 27.84 6.91 -12.18
N ASP A 27 27.57 6.03 -11.21
CA ASP A 27 26.26 5.50 -10.90
C ASP A 27 26.20 4.97 -9.45
N TYR A 28 24.97 4.70 -9.00
CA TYR A 28 24.73 3.76 -7.93
C TYR A 28 24.10 2.48 -8.45
N GLN A 29 24.43 1.38 -7.79
CA GLN A 29 23.86 0.07 -8.04
C GLN A 29 22.98 -0.31 -6.87
N LEU A 30 21.67 -0.34 -7.11
CA LEU A 30 20.66 -0.73 -6.13
C LEU A 30 20.21 -2.14 -6.43
N THR A 31 20.26 -3.02 -5.43
CA THR A 31 19.66 -4.35 -5.50
C THR A 31 18.63 -4.55 -4.42
N TYR A 32 17.63 -5.37 -4.68
CA TYR A 32 16.62 -5.70 -3.68
C TYR A 32 16.03 -7.09 -3.91
N SER A 33 15.54 -7.68 -2.84
CA SER A 33 14.82 -8.96 -2.88
C SER A 33 13.93 -9.12 -1.64
N SER A 34 12.85 -9.87 -1.77
CA SER A 34 12.06 -10.32 -0.63
C SER A 34 12.66 -11.56 0.03
N ALA A 35 12.29 -11.84 1.28
CA ALA A 35 12.69 -13.07 1.96
C ALA A 35 12.26 -14.33 1.18
N GLU A 36 11.06 -14.30 0.59
CA GLU A 36 10.54 -15.40 -0.24
C GLU A 36 11.38 -15.60 -1.51
N GLN A 37 11.69 -14.52 -2.24
CA GLN A 37 12.54 -14.59 -3.45
C GLN A 37 13.90 -15.23 -3.13
N ARG A 38 14.50 -14.90 -1.98
CA ARG A 38 15.76 -15.52 -1.55
C ARG A 38 15.59 -16.99 -1.20
N ARG A 39 14.52 -17.34 -0.47
CA ARG A 39 14.21 -18.74 -0.12
C ARG A 39 14.08 -19.60 -1.38
N GLU A 40 13.46 -19.05 -2.42
CA GLU A 40 13.29 -19.69 -3.72
C GLU A 40 14.52 -19.59 -4.65
N ARG A 41 15.61 -18.98 -4.18
CA ARG A 41 16.84 -18.75 -4.95
C ARG A 41 16.59 -18.01 -6.27
N ARG A 42 15.59 -17.13 -6.30
CA ARG A 42 15.39 -16.21 -7.42
C ARG A 42 16.52 -15.18 -7.45
N ALA A 43 16.88 -14.74 -8.65
CA ALA A 43 17.85 -13.66 -8.82
C ALA A 43 17.39 -12.38 -8.12
N LEU A 44 18.36 -11.60 -7.60
CA LEU A 44 18.09 -10.28 -7.07
C LEU A 44 17.60 -9.35 -8.17
N SER A 45 16.64 -8.50 -7.83
CA SER A 45 16.30 -7.37 -8.70
C SER A 45 17.41 -6.32 -8.61
N TYR A 46 17.69 -5.65 -9.73
CA TYR A 46 18.79 -4.71 -9.86
C TYR A 46 18.35 -3.46 -10.62
N VAL A 47 18.81 -2.28 -10.18
CA VAL A 47 18.58 -0.98 -10.79
C VAL A 47 19.88 -0.17 -10.79
N THR A 48 20.26 0.40 -11.94
CA THR A 48 21.33 1.40 -12.02
C THR A 48 20.72 2.79 -11.88
N LEU A 49 21.24 3.59 -10.96
CA LEU A 49 20.78 4.95 -10.67
C LEU A 49 21.87 5.97 -11.04
N PRO A 50 21.52 7.19 -11.49
CA PRO A 50 22.48 8.26 -11.71
C PRO A 50 23.35 8.57 -10.49
N GLY A 51 24.64 8.86 -10.69
CA GLY A 51 25.58 9.12 -9.59
C GLY A 51 25.39 10.45 -8.85
N ASP A 52 24.54 11.34 -9.37
CA ASP A 52 24.27 12.69 -8.86
C ASP A 52 22.98 12.80 -8.04
N ILE A 53 22.23 11.70 -7.87
CA ILE A 53 21.05 11.66 -7.01
C ILE A 53 21.38 11.13 -5.61
N ALA A 54 20.52 11.47 -4.66
CA ALA A 54 20.61 11.04 -3.26
C ALA A 54 19.30 10.44 -2.74
N THR A 55 18.27 10.38 -3.59
CA THR A 55 16.95 9.85 -3.27
C THR A 55 16.42 9.03 -4.44
N TYR A 56 15.58 8.03 -4.14
CA TYR A 56 14.96 7.19 -5.16
C TYR A 56 13.66 6.56 -4.67
N TRP A 57 12.65 6.54 -5.53
CA TRP A 57 11.43 5.77 -5.29
C TRP A 57 11.56 4.38 -5.89
N LEU A 58 11.67 3.37 -5.04
CA LEU A 58 11.66 1.98 -5.44
C LEU A 58 10.21 1.51 -5.60
N HIS A 59 9.80 1.20 -6.84
CA HIS A 59 8.43 0.78 -7.18
C HIS A 59 8.32 -0.70 -7.52
N GLY A 60 7.08 -1.18 -7.67
CA GLY A 60 6.79 -2.55 -8.13
C GLY A 60 7.03 -3.60 -7.04
N LEU A 61 6.92 -3.20 -5.79
CA LEU A 61 7.07 -4.09 -4.64
C LEU A 61 5.74 -4.78 -4.34
N VAL A 62 5.82 -5.97 -3.76
CA VAL A 62 4.66 -6.72 -3.28
C VAL A 62 4.21 -6.13 -1.95
N PRO A 63 2.91 -5.94 -1.69
CA PRO A 63 2.39 -5.49 -0.40
C PRO A 63 2.76 -6.40 0.76
N ALA A 64 2.75 -5.85 1.97
CA ALA A 64 2.96 -6.63 3.21
C ALA A 64 4.23 -7.52 3.18
N THR A 65 5.27 -7.09 2.47
CA THR A 65 6.44 -7.91 2.16
C THR A 65 7.71 -7.23 2.63
N GLN A 66 8.53 -7.97 3.37
CA GLN A 66 9.85 -7.50 3.79
C GLN A 66 10.88 -7.66 2.66
N TYR A 67 11.59 -6.57 2.38
CA TYR A 67 12.68 -6.49 1.43
C TYR A 67 14.00 -6.17 2.15
N THR A 68 15.10 -6.76 1.66
CA THR A 68 16.44 -6.20 1.92
C THR A 68 16.88 -5.49 0.66
N ILE A 69 17.35 -4.27 0.85
CA ILE A 69 17.73 -3.30 -0.17
C ILE A 69 19.20 -2.99 0.07
N SER A 70 19.99 -3.05 -0.98
CA SER A 70 21.43 -2.85 -0.91
C SER A 70 21.82 -1.77 -1.92
N LEU A 71 22.71 -0.87 -1.52
CA LEU A 71 23.21 0.21 -2.37
C LEU A 71 24.74 0.21 -2.41
N THR A 72 25.28 0.21 -3.62
CA THR A 72 26.73 0.36 -3.86
C THR A 72 26.97 1.61 -4.71
N ALA A 73 27.95 2.45 -4.35
CA ALA A 73 28.36 3.56 -5.20
C ALA A 73 29.47 3.12 -6.16
N VAL A 74 29.42 3.59 -7.40
CA VAL A 74 30.39 3.26 -8.44
C VAL A 74 31.03 4.54 -8.98
N SER A 75 32.36 4.53 -9.07
CA SER A 75 33.16 5.60 -9.65
C SER A 75 34.12 5.03 -10.68
N ARG A 76 34.83 5.90 -11.40
CA ARG A 76 35.93 5.49 -12.30
C ARG A 76 37.06 4.72 -11.59
N PHE A 77 37.17 4.86 -10.27
CA PHE A 77 38.23 4.23 -9.47
C PHE A 77 37.81 2.91 -8.84
N GLY A 78 36.54 2.52 -9.00
CA GLY A 78 35.99 1.29 -8.44
C GLY A 78 34.69 1.51 -7.68
N ARG A 79 34.33 0.48 -6.91
CA ARG A 79 33.07 0.38 -6.17
C ARG A 79 33.31 0.63 -4.68
N SER A 80 32.35 1.23 -4.00
CA SER A 80 32.35 1.31 -2.53
C SER A 80 32.00 -0.05 -1.92
N GLU A 81 32.10 -0.13 -0.60
CA GLU A 81 31.34 -1.14 0.17
C GLU A 81 29.84 -0.97 -0.07
N THR A 82 29.11 -2.06 0.11
CA THR A 82 27.65 -2.10 0.01
C THR A 82 27.04 -1.77 1.36
N ILE A 83 26.03 -0.91 1.36
CA ILE A 83 25.20 -0.65 2.54
C ILE A 83 23.85 -1.31 2.36
N ASP A 84 23.35 -1.95 3.43
CA ASP A 84 22.10 -2.68 3.43
C ASP A 84 21.07 -2.01 4.34
N LEU A 85 19.81 -2.13 3.95
CA LEU A 85 18.63 -1.70 4.70
C LEU A 85 17.54 -2.77 4.56
N THR A 86 16.78 -3.00 5.62
CA THR A 86 15.57 -3.84 5.55
C THR A 86 14.35 -2.97 5.79
N ALA A 87 13.33 -3.14 4.95
CA ALA A 87 12.07 -2.41 5.04
C ALA A 87 10.92 -3.32 4.62
N THR A 88 9.73 -3.06 5.18
CA THR A 88 8.52 -3.83 4.89
C THR A 88 7.48 -2.91 4.27
N THR A 89 6.94 -3.29 3.12
CA THR A 89 5.84 -2.55 2.48
C THR A 89 4.57 -2.60 3.33
N SER A 90 3.74 -1.56 3.25
CA SER A 90 2.51 -1.47 4.03
C SER A 90 1.35 -2.30 3.42
N THR A 91 0.21 -2.28 4.11
CA THR A 91 -1.05 -2.92 3.68
C THR A 91 -1.58 -2.27 2.41
N ASP A 92 -1.87 -3.07 1.38
CA ASP A 92 -2.59 -2.61 0.19
C ASP A 92 -4.10 -2.46 0.48
N PRO A 93 -4.79 -1.54 -0.22
CA PRO A 93 -6.21 -1.34 0.00
C PRO A 93 -7.04 -2.48 -0.61
N PRO A 94 -8.27 -2.71 -0.09
CA PRO A 94 -9.27 -3.47 -0.83
C PRO A 94 -9.47 -2.87 -2.24
N THR A 95 -9.86 -3.70 -3.19
CA THR A 95 -10.12 -3.27 -4.57
C THR A 95 -11.54 -3.61 -4.99
N GLU A 96 -12.00 -3.09 -6.14
CA GLU A 96 -13.32 -3.41 -6.69
C GLU A 96 -14.50 -3.12 -5.73
N LEU A 97 -14.33 -2.15 -4.81
CA LEU A 97 -15.39 -1.72 -3.90
C LEU A 97 -16.55 -1.14 -4.69
N LYS A 98 -17.73 -1.74 -4.58
CA LYS A 98 -18.93 -1.28 -5.28
C LYS A 98 -20.22 -1.69 -4.58
N VAL A 99 -21.26 -0.90 -4.84
CA VAL A 99 -22.64 -1.24 -4.51
C VAL A 99 -23.20 -2.12 -5.62
N LYS A 100 -23.60 -3.35 -5.28
CA LYS A 100 -24.12 -4.35 -6.23
C LYS A 100 -25.65 -4.34 -6.31
N THR A 101 -26.31 -4.16 -5.18
CA THR A 101 -27.78 -4.09 -5.10
C THR A 101 -28.19 -2.97 -4.17
N VAL A 102 -29.29 -2.29 -4.52
CA VAL A 102 -29.86 -1.20 -3.74
C VAL A 102 -31.28 -1.54 -3.32
N SER A 103 -31.68 -1.03 -2.17
CA SER A 103 -33.03 -1.05 -1.61
C SER A 103 -33.41 0.34 -1.12
N SER A 104 -34.64 0.53 -0.66
CA SER A 104 -35.08 1.74 0.02
C SER A 104 -34.40 1.95 1.37
N SER A 105 -33.89 0.89 2.02
CA SER A 105 -33.32 0.97 3.37
C SER A 105 -31.98 0.23 3.56
N TRP A 106 -31.41 -0.32 2.49
CA TRP A 106 -30.12 -0.99 2.57
C TRP A 106 -29.34 -0.93 1.25
N LEU A 107 -28.03 -1.07 1.36
CA LEU A 107 -27.09 -1.19 0.23
C LEU A 107 -26.26 -2.46 0.41
N HIS A 108 -26.21 -3.29 -0.63
CA HIS A 108 -25.35 -4.47 -0.68
C HIS A 108 -24.03 -4.09 -1.34
N VAL A 109 -22.95 -4.13 -0.57
CA VAL A 109 -21.61 -3.72 -0.97
C VAL A 109 -20.71 -4.94 -1.06
N VAL A 110 -19.86 -4.96 -2.08
CA VAL A 110 -18.86 -6.02 -2.30
C VAL A 110 -17.49 -5.40 -2.52
N TRP A 111 -16.43 -6.11 -2.15
CA TRP A 111 -15.05 -5.73 -2.41
C TRP A 111 -14.18 -6.96 -2.64
N THR A 112 -12.99 -6.75 -3.21
CA THR A 112 -11.94 -7.77 -3.31
C THR A 112 -10.93 -7.56 -2.19
N PRO A 113 -10.58 -8.61 -1.42
CA PRO A 113 -9.56 -8.53 -0.37
C PRO A 113 -8.20 -8.05 -0.90
N PRO A 114 -7.41 -7.37 -0.06
CA PRO A 114 -6.03 -7.03 -0.38
C PRO A 114 -5.13 -8.28 -0.37
N VAL A 115 -3.91 -8.12 -0.88
CA VAL A 115 -2.84 -9.14 -0.82
C VAL A 115 -2.39 -9.36 0.62
N ALA A 116 -2.31 -8.28 1.40
CA ALA A 116 -1.97 -8.36 2.82
C ALA A 116 -2.99 -9.20 3.61
N ALA A 117 -2.51 -10.00 4.55
CA ALA A 117 -3.37 -10.77 5.45
C ALA A 117 -4.15 -9.81 6.39
N VAL A 118 -5.44 -9.65 6.13
CA VAL A 118 -6.33 -8.72 6.86
C VAL A 118 -6.68 -9.27 8.25
N ILE A 119 -6.70 -8.38 9.22
CA ILE A 119 -7.20 -8.63 10.59
C ILE A 119 -8.65 -8.14 10.72
N SER A 120 -8.98 -6.99 10.13
CA SER A 120 -10.34 -6.48 10.01
C SER A 120 -10.43 -5.49 8.84
N TYR A 121 -11.65 -5.22 8.37
CA TYR A 121 -11.94 -4.03 7.56
C TYR A 121 -12.67 -3.01 8.41
N ASP A 122 -12.28 -1.74 8.30
CA ASP A 122 -13.03 -0.64 8.90
C ASP A 122 -13.79 0.07 7.78
N LEU A 123 -15.12 0.09 7.90
CA LEU A 123 -16.04 0.64 6.91
C LEU A 123 -16.75 1.87 7.49
N THR A 124 -16.74 2.98 6.77
CA THR A 124 -17.48 4.20 7.11
C THR A 124 -18.51 4.52 6.05
N VAL A 125 -19.77 4.66 6.45
CA VAL A 125 -20.88 5.07 5.58
C VAL A 125 -21.28 6.49 5.96
N THR A 126 -21.22 7.42 5.03
CA THR A 126 -21.58 8.82 5.26
C THR A 126 -22.80 9.19 4.43
N ASP A 127 -23.84 9.70 5.06
CA ASP A 127 -24.94 10.38 4.37
C ASP A 127 -24.41 11.68 3.73
N ASP A 128 -24.50 11.80 2.41
CA ASP A 128 -23.93 12.93 1.67
C ASP A 128 -24.64 14.27 2.00
N THR A 129 -25.85 14.21 2.57
CA THR A 129 -26.65 15.39 2.95
C THR A 129 -26.45 15.76 4.41
N SER A 130 -26.72 14.82 5.33
CA SER A 130 -26.66 15.09 6.77
C SER A 130 -25.23 15.05 7.33
N GLN A 131 -24.30 14.46 6.58
CA GLN A 131 -22.93 14.14 7.01
C GLN A 131 -22.86 13.19 8.22
N GLU A 132 -23.98 12.55 8.58
CA GLU A 132 -24.01 11.51 9.59
C GLU A 132 -23.20 10.29 9.14
N LYS A 133 -22.48 9.67 10.09
CA LYS A 133 -21.56 8.57 9.82
C LYS A 133 -21.92 7.33 10.62
N ILE A 134 -21.91 6.19 9.92
CA ILE A 134 -21.96 4.85 10.51
C ILE A 134 -20.57 4.23 10.38
N HIS A 135 -20.02 3.73 11.47
CA HIS A 135 -18.74 3.02 11.50
C HIS A 135 -18.97 1.54 11.78
N LEU A 136 -18.43 0.67 10.95
CA LEU A 136 -18.55 -0.78 11.06
C LEU A 136 -17.17 -1.41 11.04
N SER A 137 -16.92 -2.34 11.97
CA SER A 137 -15.73 -3.19 11.93
C SER A 137 -16.14 -4.58 11.44
N ILE A 138 -15.52 -5.01 10.35
CA ILE A 138 -15.92 -6.18 9.59
C ILE A 138 -14.86 -7.28 9.74
N SER A 139 -15.34 -8.52 9.89
CA SER A 139 -14.50 -9.71 9.95
C SER A 139 -13.62 -9.84 8.70
N PRO A 140 -12.37 -10.31 8.82
CA PRO A 140 -11.44 -10.40 7.69
C PRO A 140 -11.85 -11.43 6.62
N ALA A 141 -12.74 -12.37 6.96
CA ALA A 141 -13.25 -13.38 6.03
C ALA A 141 -14.36 -12.85 5.11
N GLU A 142 -14.98 -11.72 5.46
CA GLU A 142 -16.07 -11.15 4.68
C GLU A 142 -15.53 -10.43 3.44
N MET A 143 -16.28 -10.53 2.35
CA MET A 143 -16.01 -9.85 1.08
C MET A 143 -17.23 -9.05 0.59
N GLU A 144 -18.30 -9.09 1.37
CA GLU A 144 -19.55 -8.39 1.11
C GLU A 144 -20.27 -8.03 2.42
N LEU A 145 -21.15 -7.03 2.36
CA LEU A 145 -21.93 -6.58 3.50
C LEU A 145 -23.24 -5.94 3.05
N ASN A 146 -24.33 -6.22 3.78
CA ASN A 146 -25.55 -5.43 3.68
C ASN A 146 -25.51 -4.32 4.74
N ILE A 147 -25.37 -3.08 4.27
CA ILE A 147 -25.48 -1.90 5.11
C ILE A 147 -26.97 -1.58 5.24
N THR A 148 -27.53 -1.72 6.43
CA THR A 148 -28.96 -1.56 6.71
C THR A 148 -29.26 -0.22 7.39
N GLU A 149 -30.55 0.02 7.68
CA GLU A 149 -31.02 1.20 8.42
C GLU A 149 -30.71 2.53 7.72
N LEU A 150 -30.70 2.50 6.38
CA LEU A 150 -30.49 3.67 5.55
C LEU A 150 -31.82 4.38 5.25
N PHE A 151 -31.74 5.69 5.05
CA PHE A 151 -32.88 6.50 4.64
C PHE A 151 -33.15 6.31 3.13
N PRO A 152 -34.42 6.25 2.69
CA PRO A 152 -34.77 6.19 1.27
C PRO A 152 -34.36 7.45 0.51
N ILE A 153 -34.06 7.29 -0.79
CA ILE A 153 -33.71 8.40 -1.70
C ILE A 153 -32.51 9.22 -1.16
N THR A 154 -31.58 8.55 -0.47
CA THR A 154 -30.40 9.18 0.13
C THR A 154 -29.15 8.64 -0.52
N LYS A 155 -28.25 9.55 -0.89
CA LYS A 155 -26.93 9.22 -1.40
C LYS A 155 -25.96 9.01 -0.24
N TYR A 156 -25.25 7.89 -0.27
CA TYR A 156 -24.24 7.52 0.70
C TYR A 156 -22.86 7.44 0.04
N ILE A 157 -21.85 7.90 0.78
CA ILE A 157 -20.44 7.67 0.47
C ILE A 157 -19.96 6.54 1.38
N ILE A 158 -19.55 5.43 0.78
CA ILE A 158 -19.05 4.25 1.49
C ILE A 158 -17.54 4.23 1.32
N ARG A 159 -16.84 4.10 2.44
CA ARG A 159 -15.39 4.05 2.53
C ARG A 159 -14.96 2.79 3.24
N ILE A 160 -13.92 2.15 2.76
CA ILE A 160 -13.34 0.96 3.40
C ILE A 160 -11.82 1.08 3.43
N GLU A 161 -11.24 0.67 4.53
CA GLU A 161 -9.80 0.43 4.66
C GLU A 161 -9.56 -0.97 5.26
N ALA A 162 -8.45 -1.59 4.87
CA ALA A 162 -8.00 -2.84 5.46
C ALA A 162 -7.04 -2.56 6.61
N VAL A 163 -7.20 -3.30 7.70
CA VAL A 163 -6.31 -3.27 8.86
C VAL A 163 -5.51 -4.57 8.87
N SER A 164 -4.18 -4.46 8.91
CA SER A 164 -3.28 -5.61 9.07
C SER A 164 -2.19 -5.33 10.10
N MET A 165 -1.33 -6.31 10.35
CA MET A 165 -0.12 -6.12 11.17
C MET A 165 0.87 -5.09 10.59
N TYR A 166 0.74 -4.75 9.30
CA TYR A 166 1.57 -3.76 8.59
C TYR A 166 0.92 -2.37 8.56
N GLY A 167 -0.14 -2.16 9.34
CA GLY A 167 -0.87 -0.90 9.45
C GLY A 167 -2.17 -0.87 8.65
N ARG A 168 -2.74 0.33 8.54
CA ARG A 168 -3.95 0.58 7.75
C ARG A 168 -3.59 0.82 6.29
N SER A 169 -4.43 0.32 5.38
CA SER A 169 -4.29 0.64 3.97
C SER A 169 -4.70 2.08 3.67
N ALA A 170 -4.50 2.52 2.44
CA ALA A 170 -5.26 3.66 1.95
C ALA A 170 -6.77 3.35 1.99
N GLU A 171 -7.59 4.38 2.15
CA GLU A 171 -9.04 4.26 2.04
C GLU A 171 -9.44 4.19 0.55
N VAL A 172 -10.40 3.32 0.23
CA VAL A 172 -11.10 3.32 -1.07
C VAL A 172 -12.56 3.62 -0.85
N MET A 173 -13.19 4.27 -1.83
CA MET A 173 -14.58 4.73 -1.71
C MET A 173 -15.44 4.34 -2.90
N CYS A 174 -16.73 4.16 -2.65
CA CYS A 174 -17.77 4.05 -3.66
C CYS A 174 -19.02 4.84 -3.22
N PHE A 175 -20.00 4.94 -4.11
CA PHE A 175 -21.26 5.63 -3.84
C PHE A 175 -22.44 4.69 -4.04
N GLY A 176 -23.48 4.89 -3.24
CA GLY A 176 -24.76 4.22 -3.41
C GLY A 176 -25.91 5.16 -3.09
N THR A 177 -27.00 5.07 -3.84
CA THR A 177 -28.23 5.80 -3.56
C THR A 177 -29.33 4.80 -3.28
N THR A 178 -29.99 4.91 -2.13
CA THR A 178 -31.14 4.08 -1.79
C THR A 178 -32.33 4.40 -2.69
N GLY A 179 -33.14 3.38 -2.97
CA GLY A 179 -34.31 3.49 -3.84
C GLY A 179 -35.52 4.14 -3.17
N MET A 180 -36.62 4.21 -3.93
CA MET A 180 -37.95 4.50 -3.38
C MET A 180 -38.52 3.26 -2.69
N LEU A 181 -39.43 3.49 -1.73
CA LEU A 181 -40.19 2.46 -1.02
C LEU A 181 -41.10 1.66 -1.96
#